data_AF-L8N1F0-F1
#
_entry.id   AF-L8N1F0-F1
#
_cell.length_a   1.000
_cell.length_b   1.000
_cell.length_c   1.000
_cell.angle_alpha   90.00
_cell.angle_beta   90.00
_cell.angle_gamma   90.00
#
_symmetry.space_group_name_H-M   'P 1'
#
loop_
_entity.id
_entity.type
_entity.pdbx_description
1 polymer ?
#
loop_
_entity_poly.entity_id
_entity_poly.type
_entity_poly.pdbx_seq_one_letter_code
_entity_poly.pdbx_strand_id
1 'polypeptide(L)'
;MNINEEIARLRDLLPASWRMTTSIKSTSEQLEPIASLPILPWQKGAQILINFRLWRQLPEPQRDLLLLYEVSWRQQTRWLQTGAYQGVAAMSLAGGIVEAIQGDITGIAIAILLGTIGINQILRKNKSSQIQIESDREALEVAQRRGYREAEAARALLDGIPAAAKLAGRNTPEFTELIRCQNLRVIAGLSKTTIPETGINDF
;
A
#
# COMPACT_ATOMS: atom_id res chain seq x y z
N MET A 1 -18.86 -15.69 12.96
CA MET A 1 -17.49 -15.18 13.13
C MET A 1 -17.45 -14.25 14.34
N ASN A 2 -16.64 -14.59 15.33
CA ASN A 2 -16.33 -13.73 16.46
C ASN A 2 -15.26 -12.71 16.02
N ILE A 3 -15.52 -11.41 16.25
CA ILE A 3 -14.64 -10.33 15.76
C ILE A 3 -13.29 -10.34 16.50
N ASN A 4 -13.28 -10.60 17.80
CA ASN A 4 -12.06 -10.56 18.60
C ASN A 4 -11.12 -11.71 18.25
N GLU A 5 -11.68 -12.91 18.03
CA GLU A 5 -10.94 -14.08 17.55
C GLU A 5 -10.34 -13.84 16.16
N GLU A 6 -11.14 -13.27 15.24
CA GLU A 6 -10.66 -12.94 13.90
C GLU A 6 -9.54 -11.89 13.94
N ILE A 7 -9.67 -10.85 14.77
CA ILE A 7 -8.59 -9.86 14.94
C ILE A 7 -7.32 -10.52 15.49
N ALA A 8 -7.43 -11.44 16.46
CA ALA A 8 -6.28 -12.16 17.00
C ALA A 8 -5.60 -13.01 15.90
N ARG A 9 -6.38 -13.80 15.14
CA ARG A 9 -5.91 -14.60 14.01
C ARG A 9 -5.19 -13.75 12.96
N LEU A 10 -5.79 -12.62 12.59
CA LEU A 10 -5.21 -11.67 11.63
C LEU A 10 -3.90 -11.05 12.14
N ARG A 11 -3.78 -10.77 13.44
CA ARG A 11 -2.51 -10.32 14.03
C ARG A 11 -1.47 -11.43 14.02
N ASP A 12 -1.84 -12.67 14.27
CA ASP A 12 -0.93 -13.80 14.25
C ASP A 12 -0.36 -14.08 12.86
N LEU A 13 -1.10 -13.72 11.79
CA LEU A 13 -0.60 -13.77 10.41
C LEU A 13 0.60 -12.84 10.18
N LEU A 14 0.60 -11.64 10.78
CA LEU A 14 1.63 -10.63 10.54
C LEU A 14 3.02 -11.06 11.10
N PRO A 15 4.15 -10.64 10.50
CA PRO A 15 5.47 -10.77 11.11
C PRO A 15 5.54 -9.99 12.42
N ALA A 16 6.43 -10.40 13.34
CA ALA A 16 6.55 -9.78 14.66
C ALA A 16 6.76 -8.25 14.61
N SER A 17 7.59 -7.77 13.67
CA SER A 17 7.84 -6.34 13.45
C SER A 17 6.57 -5.57 13.11
N TRP A 18 5.68 -6.13 12.29
CA TRP A 18 4.44 -5.48 11.88
C TRP A 18 3.35 -5.58 12.94
N ARG A 19 3.29 -6.69 13.69
CA ARG A 19 2.30 -6.89 14.78
C ARG A 19 2.32 -5.79 15.83
N MET A 20 3.51 -5.26 16.13
CA MET A 20 3.68 -4.19 17.13
C MET A 20 3.28 -2.82 16.57
N THR A 21 3.31 -2.66 15.25
CA THR A 21 3.05 -1.39 14.56
C THR A 21 1.75 -1.38 13.76
N THR A 22 0.89 -2.40 13.89
CA THR A 22 -0.37 -2.47 13.14
C THR A 22 -1.54 -2.57 14.10
N SER A 23 -2.48 -1.64 13.97
CA SER A 23 -3.75 -1.65 14.69
C SER A 23 -4.87 -2.06 13.74
N ILE A 24 -5.66 -3.06 14.11
CA ILE A 24 -6.87 -3.47 13.38
C ILE A 24 -8.08 -2.91 14.12
N LYS A 25 -8.97 -2.20 13.43
CA LYS A 25 -10.20 -1.63 13.98
C LYS A 25 -11.41 -2.11 13.20
N SER A 26 -12.50 -2.39 13.91
CA SER A 26 -13.80 -2.70 13.31
C SER A 26 -14.52 -1.41 12.94
N THR A 27 -14.89 -1.27 11.66
CA THR A 27 -15.68 -0.13 11.16
C THR A 27 -16.81 -0.66 10.28
N SER A 28 -18.05 -0.64 10.78
CA SER A 28 -19.21 -1.19 10.05
C SER A 28 -19.78 -0.27 8.96
N GLU A 29 -19.45 1.02 9.02
CA GLU A 29 -19.99 2.06 8.14
C GLU A 29 -19.23 2.19 6.82
N GLN A 30 -17.98 1.73 6.75
CA GLN A 30 -17.19 1.81 5.53
C GLN A 30 -17.75 0.89 4.45
N LEU A 31 -17.67 1.32 3.19
CA LEU A 31 -18.15 0.54 2.04
C LEU A 31 -17.21 -0.62 1.69
N GLU A 32 -15.92 -0.48 1.98
CA GLU A 32 -14.91 -1.49 1.63
C GLU A 32 -14.76 -2.57 2.71
N PRO A 33 -14.53 -3.84 2.35
CA PRO A 33 -14.29 -4.90 3.34
C PRO A 33 -13.07 -4.63 4.22
N ILE A 34 -12.03 -4.04 3.63
CA ILE A 34 -10.80 -3.66 4.27
C ILE A 34 -10.28 -2.37 3.63
N ALA A 35 -9.77 -1.49 4.46
CA ALA A 35 -9.08 -0.28 4.04
C ALA A 35 -7.98 0.02 5.06
N SER A 36 -7.10 0.95 4.72
CA SER A 36 -6.06 1.41 5.64
C SER A 36 -5.91 2.91 5.56
N LEU A 37 -5.53 3.53 6.67
CA LEU A 37 -5.28 4.97 6.70
C LEU A 37 -3.82 5.29 6.31
N PRO A 38 -3.56 6.41 5.61
CA PRO A 38 -2.21 6.89 5.40
C PRO A 38 -1.49 7.06 6.74
N ILE A 39 -0.24 6.61 6.81
CA ILE A 39 0.59 6.82 7.99
C ILE A 39 1.06 8.27 7.98
N LEU A 40 0.73 9.02 9.03
CA LEU A 40 1.23 10.37 9.23
C LEU A 40 2.62 10.32 9.91
N PRO A 41 3.49 11.32 9.73
CA PRO A 41 4.86 11.30 10.25
C PRO A 41 4.98 11.04 11.76
N TRP A 42 4.00 11.50 12.53
CA TRP A 42 3.94 11.34 13.99
C TRP A 42 3.26 10.04 14.44
N GLN A 43 2.74 9.23 13.52
CA GLN A 43 2.10 7.95 13.84
C GLN A 43 3.12 6.82 13.82
N LYS A 44 3.04 5.95 14.83
CA LYS A 44 4.00 4.85 15.01
C LYS A 44 3.75 3.66 14.06
N GLY A 45 2.61 3.61 13.38
CA GLY A 45 2.18 2.39 12.71
C GLY A 45 0.93 2.51 11.83
N ALA A 46 0.65 1.43 11.09
CA ALA A 46 -0.49 1.31 10.19
C ALA A 46 -1.81 1.11 10.97
N GLN A 47 -2.86 1.77 10.52
CA GLN A 47 -4.23 1.53 10.99
C GLN A 47 -5.04 0.88 9.88
N ILE A 48 -5.45 -0.36 10.10
CA ILE A 48 -6.28 -1.15 9.20
C ILE A 48 -7.72 -1.11 9.72
N LEU A 49 -8.64 -0.73 8.84
CA LEU A 49 -10.07 -0.65 9.10
C LEU A 49 -10.74 -1.83 8.39
N ILE A 50 -11.48 -2.65 9.13
CA ILE A 50 -12.17 -3.83 8.58
C ILE A 50 -13.67 -3.70 8.82
N ASN A 51 -14.45 -3.85 7.74
CA ASN A 51 -15.88 -4.03 7.81
C ASN A 51 -16.19 -5.52 7.98
N PHE A 52 -16.31 -5.99 9.23
CA PHE A 52 -16.51 -7.42 9.52
C PHE A 52 -17.84 -8.02 9.01
N ARG A 53 -18.79 -7.18 8.55
CA ARG A 53 -20.02 -7.63 7.87
C ARG A 53 -19.72 -8.05 6.42
N LEU A 54 -18.83 -7.33 5.74
CA LEU A 54 -18.39 -7.67 4.38
C LEU A 54 -17.26 -8.69 4.43
N TRP A 55 -16.30 -8.51 5.35
CA TRP A 55 -15.14 -9.37 5.54
C TRP A 55 -15.47 -10.86 5.65
N ARG A 56 -16.53 -11.20 6.39
CA ARG A 56 -16.95 -12.60 6.59
C ARG A 56 -17.47 -13.30 5.33
N GLN A 57 -17.74 -12.55 4.27
CA GLN A 57 -18.19 -13.09 2.98
C GLN A 57 -17.01 -13.52 2.10
N LEU A 58 -15.78 -13.13 2.47
CA LEU A 58 -14.56 -13.54 1.79
C LEU A 58 -14.03 -14.85 2.42
N PRO A 59 -13.58 -15.82 1.60
CA PRO A 59 -12.83 -16.97 2.07
C PRO A 59 -11.57 -16.58 2.85
N GLU A 60 -11.17 -17.42 3.80
CA GLU A 60 -10.04 -17.13 4.68
C GLU A 60 -8.72 -16.80 3.95
N PRO A 61 -8.29 -17.55 2.92
CA PRO A 61 -7.08 -17.19 2.17
C PRO A 61 -7.15 -15.78 1.54
N GLN A 62 -8.32 -15.38 1.05
CA GLN A 62 -8.50 -14.05 0.46
C GLN A 62 -8.38 -12.96 1.53
N ARG A 63 -8.98 -13.20 2.71
CA ARG A 63 -8.88 -12.30 3.87
C ARG A 63 -7.44 -12.12 4.32
N ASP A 64 -6.70 -13.21 4.38
CA ASP A 64 -5.30 -13.21 4.80
C ASP A 64 -4.46 -12.37 3.84
N LEU A 65 -4.58 -12.65 2.55
CA LEU A 65 -3.78 -11.98 1.54
C LEU A 65 -4.16 -10.51 1.35
N LEU A 66 -5.45 -10.16 1.45
CA LEU A 66 -5.89 -8.76 1.44
C LEU A 66 -5.34 -7.98 2.63
N LEU A 67 -5.32 -8.58 3.84
CA LEU A 67 -4.71 -7.95 5.00
C LEU A 67 -3.20 -7.77 4.82
N LEU A 68 -2.50 -8.82 4.39
CA LEU A 68 -1.05 -8.78 4.20
C LEU A 68 -0.67 -7.73 3.17
N TYR A 69 -1.42 -7.62 2.07
CA TYR A 69 -1.25 -6.57 1.09
C TYR A 69 -1.42 -5.18 1.72
N GLU A 70 -2.52 -4.92 2.43
CA GLU A 70 -2.81 -3.60 3.01
C GLU A 70 -1.73 -3.17 4.00
N VAL A 71 -1.24 -4.10 4.83
CA VAL A 71 -0.13 -3.81 5.76
C VAL A 71 1.17 -3.56 4.99
N SER A 72 1.51 -4.41 4.02
CA SER A 72 2.74 -4.26 3.20
C SER A 72 2.75 -2.92 2.46
N TRP A 73 1.62 -2.54 1.87
CA TRP A 73 1.47 -1.27 1.16
C TRP A 73 1.70 -0.05 2.06
N ARG A 74 1.21 -0.09 3.30
CA ARG A 74 1.45 0.98 4.27
C ARG A 74 2.89 1.06 4.73
N GLN A 75 3.56 -0.08 4.90
CA GLN A 75 4.99 -0.07 5.23
C GLN A 75 5.84 0.46 4.07
N GLN A 76 5.53 0.07 2.82
CA GLN A 76 6.25 0.55 1.64
C GLN A 76 6.08 2.07 1.45
N THR A 77 4.87 2.57 1.61
CA THR A 77 4.57 4.02 1.47
C THR A 77 5.16 4.86 2.61
N ARG A 78 5.30 4.31 3.83
CA ARG A 78 5.98 4.98 4.94
C ARG A 78 7.45 5.29 4.64
N TRP A 79 8.17 4.36 4.02
CA TRP A 79 9.58 4.58 3.65
C TRP A 79 9.75 5.70 2.64
N LEU A 80 8.85 5.78 1.65
CA LEU A 80 8.86 6.84 0.65
C LEU A 80 8.54 8.21 1.25
N GLN A 81 7.56 8.28 2.15
CA GLN A 81 7.27 9.50 2.91
C GLN A 81 8.50 9.95 3.72
N THR A 82 9.19 9.02 4.39
CA THR A 82 10.37 9.36 5.20
C THR A 82 11.48 9.97 4.35
N GLY A 83 11.82 9.35 3.21
CA GLY A 83 12.83 9.89 2.30
C GLY A 83 12.43 11.24 1.69
N ALA A 84 11.14 11.41 1.40
CA ALA A 84 10.57 12.67 0.94
C ALA A 84 10.73 13.82 1.96
N TYR A 85 10.36 13.58 3.22
CA TYR A 85 10.49 14.59 4.27
C TYR A 85 11.96 14.93 4.57
N GLN A 86 12.86 13.94 4.49
CA GLN A 86 14.31 14.21 4.56
C GLN A 86 14.78 15.10 3.40
N GLY A 87 14.27 14.88 2.18
CA GLY A 87 14.54 15.75 1.03
C GLY A 87 14.01 17.18 1.21
N VAL A 88 12.79 17.34 1.74
CA VAL A 88 12.22 18.66 2.06
C VAL A 88 13.04 19.35 3.15
N ALA A 89 13.39 18.65 4.24
CA ALA A 89 14.22 19.22 5.29
C ALA A 89 15.61 19.66 4.77
N ALA A 90 16.22 18.87 3.88
CA ALA A 90 17.47 19.24 3.23
C ALA A 90 17.32 20.50 2.35
N MET A 91 16.22 20.62 1.60
CA MET A 91 15.92 21.81 0.79
C MET A 91 15.64 23.04 1.67
N SER A 92 14.94 22.89 2.80
CA SER A 92 14.71 23.99 3.75
C SER A 92 16.01 24.49 4.38
N LEU A 93 16.94 23.59 4.71
CA LEU A 93 18.28 23.96 5.19
C LEU A 93 19.09 24.67 4.09
N ALA A 94 19.05 24.17 2.86
CA ALA A 94 19.72 24.83 1.73
C ALA A 94 19.15 26.22 1.43
N GLY A 95 17.82 26.38 1.47
CA GLY A 95 17.14 27.66 1.28
C GLY A 95 17.49 28.68 2.37
N GLY A 96 17.54 28.27 3.64
CA GLY A 96 17.95 29.16 4.75
C GLY A 96 19.41 29.61 4.68
N ILE A 97 20.30 28.80 4.09
CA ILE A 97 21.69 29.19 3.83
C ILE A 97 21.77 30.22 2.70
N VAL A 98 20.94 30.11 1.66
CA VAL A 98 20.86 31.10 0.56
C VAL A 98 20.33 32.45 1.08
N GLU A 99 19.33 32.42 1.98
CA GLU A 99 18.77 33.60 2.65
C GLU A 99 19.82 34.35 3.48
N ALA A 100 20.73 33.62 4.14
CA ALA A 100 21.83 34.19 4.93
C ALA A 100 22.97 34.81 4.08
N ILE A 101 23.15 34.36 2.83
CA ILE A 101 24.27 34.80 1.97
C ILE A 101 23.88 35.98 1.07
N GLN A 102 22.61 36.07 0.62
CA GLN A 102 22.23 37.04 -0.43
C GLN A 102 21.17 38.07 0.00
N GLY A 103 20.46 37.88 1.12
CA GLY A 103 19.48 38.87 1.61
C GLY A 103 18.34 39.16 0.63
N ASP A 104 18.02 38.23 -0.27
CA ASP A 104 17.07 38.43 -1.36
C ASP A 104 15.88 37.44 -1.32
N ILE A 105 14.68 37.96 -1.60
CA ILE A 105 13.36 37.31 -1.41
C ILE A 105 13.11 36.22 -2.48
N THR A 106 13.84 36.27 -3.60
CA THR A 106 13.73 35.35 -4.74
C THR A 106 14.03 33.88 -4.40
N GLY A 107 14.91 33.63 -3.43
CA GLY A 107 15.25 32.26 -2.99
C GLY A 107 14.07 31.51 -2.34
N ILE A 108 13.20 32.25 -1.63
CA ILE A 108 12.03 31.68 -0.94
C ILE A 108 10.99 31.20 -1.97
N ALA A 109 10.74 31.98 -3.02
CA ALA A 109 9.77 31.64 -4.05
C ALA A 109 10.16 30.35 -4.80
N ILE A 110 11.44 30.19 -5.14
CA ILE A 110 11.97 28.99 -5.80
C ILE A 110 11.87 27.77 -4.86
N ALA A 111 12.18 27.93 -3.56
CA ALA A 111 12.06 26.85 -2.58
C ALA A 111 10.61 26.38 -2.39
N ILE A 112 9.63 27.29 -2.36
CA ILE A 112 8.20 26.96 -2.27
C ILE A 112 7.73 26.22 -3.54
N LEU A 113 8.13 26.69 -4.72
CA LEU A 113 7.80 26.03 -6.00
C LEU A 113 8.38 24.61 -6.08
N LEU A 114 9.66 24.43 -5.76
CA LEU A 114 10.30 23.11 -5.76
C LEU A 114 9.70 22.18 -4.69
N GLY A 115 9.38 22.72 -3.51
CA GLY A 115 8.72 21.97 -2.43
C GLY A 115 7.35 21.44 -2.83
N THR A 116 6.51 22.27 -3.47
CA THR A 116 5.18 21.85 -3.93
C THR A 116 5.25 20.80 -5.05
N ILE A 117 6.17 20.95 -6.01
CA ILE A 117 6.41 19.95 -7.06
C ILE A 117 6.87 18.62 -6.46
N GLY A 118 7.81 18.66 -5.51
CA GLY A 118 8.29 17.48 -4.79
C GLY A 118 7.15 16.73 -4.09
N ILE A 119 6.34 17.44 -3.29
CA ILE A 119 5.19 16.85 -2.58
C ILE A 119 4.22 16.18 -3.56
N ASN A 120 3.90 16.82 -4.67
CA ASN A 120 3.02 16.25 -5.70
C ASN A 120 3.61 14.98 -6.35
N GLN A 121 4.92 14.97 -6.60
CA GLN A 121 5.60 13.82 -7.18
C GLN A 121 5.60 12.63 -6.21
N ILE A 122 5.75 12.88 -4.91
CA ILE A 122 5.69 11.86 -3.85
C ILE A 122 4.28 11.28 -3.74
N LEU A 123 3.25 12.12 -3.73
CA LEU A 123 1.85 11.68 -3.68
C LEU A 123 1.49 10.82 -4.91
N ARG A 124 1.98 11.19 -6.10
CA ARG A 124 1.86 10.37 -7.32
C ARG A 124 2.61 9.05 -7.20
N LYS A 125 3.86 9.08 -6.73
CA LYS A 125 4.66 7.86 -6.55
C LYS A 125 3.99 6.89 -5.59
N ASN A 126 3.46 7.37 -4.47
CA ASN A 126 2.73 6.57 -3.47
C ASN A 126 1.50 5.85 -4.01
N LYS A 127 0.89 6.37 -5.09
CA LYS A 127 -0.24 5.75 -5.79
C LYS A 127 0.16 4.95 -7.03
N SER A 128 1.44 4.89 -7.35
CA SER A 128 1.92 4.19 -8.55
C SER A 128 1.63 2.69 -8.48
N SER A 129 1.31 2.11 -9.62
CA SER A 129 1.08 0.67 -9.76
C SER A 129 2.30 -0.15 -9.31
N GLN A 130 3.51 0.39 -9.45
CA GLN A 130 4.74 -0.29 -9.09
C GLN A 130 4.87 -0.55 -7.58
N ILE A 131 4.49 0.42 -6.74
CA ILE A 131 4.47 0.20 -5.28
C ILE A 131 3.44 -0.87 -4.91
N GLN A 132 2.27 -0.83 -5.55
CA GLN A 132 1.22 -1.80 -5.24
C GLN A 132 1.64 -3.21 -5.64
N ILE A 133 2.29 -3.37 -6.80
CA ILE A 133 2.88 -4.65 -7.25
C ILE A 133 3.96 -5.14 -6.26
N GLU A 134 4.83 -4.24 -5.79
CA GLU A 134 5.84 -4.62 -4.81
C GLU A 134 5.23 -5.02 -3.46
N SER A 135 4.15 -4.34 -3.07
CA SER A 135 3.38 -4.67 -1.87
C SER A 135 2.68 -6.03 -2.01
N ASP A 136 2.24 -6.41 -3.22
CA ASP A 136 1.74 -7.75 -3.50
C ASP A 136 2.85 -8.78 -3.28
N ARG A 137 4.06 -8.57 -3.80
CA ARG A 137 5.19 -9.50 -3.61
C ARG A 137 5.54 -9.69 -2.15
N GLU A 138 5.70 -8.61 -1.39
CA GLU A 138 5.98 -8.68 0.05
C GLU A 138 4.86 -9.44 0.80
N ALA A 139 3.59 -9.20 0.45
CA ALA A 139 2.47 -9.93 1.03
C ALA A 139 2.54 -11.44 0.74
N LEU A 140 2.91 -11.83 -0.48
CA LEU A 140 3.10 -13.23 -0.86
C LEU A 140 4.29 -13.86 -0.11
N GLU A 141 5.41 -13.16 0.04
CA GLU A 141 6.56 -13.64 0.82
C GLU A 141 6.19 -13.89 2.29
N VAL A 142 5.44 -12.97 2.89
CA VAL A 142 4.96 -13.15 4.26
C VAL A 142 3.99 -14.32 4.35
N ALA A 143 3.09 -14.49 3.39
CA ALA A 143 2.17 -15.63 3.34
C ALA A 143 2.93 -16.97 3.23
N GLN A 144 4.01 -17.02 2.43
CA GLN A 144 4.84 -18.23 2.31
C GLN A 144 5.48 -18.64 3.64
N ARG A 145 5.95 -17.67 4.43
CA ARG A 145 6.46 -17.93 5.80
C ARG A 145 5.37 -18.45 6.76
N ARG A 146 4.10 -18.40 6.35
CA ARG A 146 2.93 -18.93 7.07
C ARG A 146 2.40 -20.24 6.49
N GLY A 147 3.10 -20.83 5.53
CA GLY A 147 2.78 -22.14 4.97
C GLY A 147 1.97 -22.12 3.68
N TYR A 148 1.66 -20.93 3.13
CA TYR A 148 1.08 -20.86 1.80
C TYR A 148 2.11 -21.20 0.73
N ARG A 149 1.70 -21.87 -0.34
CA ARG A 149 2.50 -21.93 -1.57
C ARG A 149 2.35 -20.61 -2.32
N GLU A 150 3.42 -20.13 -2.96
CA GLU A 150 3.41 -18.85 -3.68
C GLU A 150 2.27 -18.73 -4.69
N ALA A 151 2.08 -19.74 -5.54
CA ALA A 151 1.02 -19.75 -6.55
C ALA A 151 -0.39 -19.76 -5.92
N GLU A 152 -0.58 -20.41 -4.77
CA GLU A 152 -1.86 -20.44 -4.05
C GLU A 152 -2.15 -19.10 -3.38
N ALA A 153 -1.14 -18.49 -2.77
CA ALA A 153 -1.21 -17.15 -2.21
C ALA A 153 -1.53 -16.11 -3.31
N ALA A 154 -0.84 -16.19 -4.46
CA ALA A 154 -1.07 -15.30 -5.60
C ALA A 154 -2.50 -15.45 -6.12
N ARG A 155 -3.01 -16.68 -6.20
CA ARG A 155 -4.39 -16.96 -6.61
C ARG A 155 -5.41 -16.45 -5.58
N ALA A 156 -5.16 -16.64 -4.29
CA ALA A 156 -6.02 -16.12 -3.23
C ALA A 156 -6.12 -14.58 -3.27
N LEU A 157 -5.00 -13.89 -3.49
CA LEU A 157 -5.02 -12.43 -3.65
C LEU A 157 -5.70 -12.00 -4.96
N LEU A 158 -5.41 -12.69 -6.07
CA LEU A 158 -6.03 -12.46 -7.38
C LEU A 158 -7.55 -12.57 -7.33
N ASP A 159 -8.08 -13.58 -6.63
CA ASP A 159 -9.51 -13.79 -6.49
C ASP A 159 -10.12 -12.84 -5.44
N GLY A 160 -9.33 -12.47 -4.42
CA GLY A 160 -9.74 -11.56 -3.34
C GLY A 160 -9.97 -10.13 -3.79
N ILE A 161 -9.15 -9.60 -4.71
CA ILE A 161 -9.27 -8.21 -5.19
C ILE A 161 -10.64 -7.94 -5.86
N PRO A 162 -11.07 -8.71 -6.89
CA PRO A 162 -12.40 -8.52 -7.49
C PRO A 162 -13.55 -8.83 -6.52
N ALA A 163 -13.38 -9.81 -5.63
CA ALA A 163 -14.39 -10.13 -4.63
C ALA A 163 -14.60 -8.95 -3.66
N ALA A 164 -13.51 -8.32 -3.19
CA ALA A 164 -13.58 -7.15 -2.34
C ALA A 164 -14.21 -5.95 -3.05
N ALA A 165 -13.86 -5.71 -4.33
CA ALA A 165 -14.49 -4.69 -5.16
C ALA A 165 -16.01 -4.88 -5.27
N LYS A 166 -16.47 -6.11 -5.53
CA LYS A 166 -17.89 -6.46 -5.61
C LYS A 166 -18.62 -6.23 -4.29
N LEU A 167 -18.01 -6.60 -3.16
CA LEU A 167 -18.56 -6.36 -1.84
C LEU A 167 -18.66 -4.86 -1.51
N ALA A 168 -17.78 -4.04 -2.08
CA ALA A 168 -17.85 -2.58 -1.99
C ALA A 168 -18.87 -1.94 -2.95
N GLY A 169 -19.65 -2.75 -3.68
CA GLY A 169 -20.64 -2.27 -4.66
C GLY A 169 -20.06 -1.88 -6.01
N ARG A 170 -18.78 -2.19 -6.28
CA ARG A 170 -18.14 -1.94 -7.57
C ARG A 170 -18.29 -3.16 -8.48
N ASN A 171 -18.75 -2.95 -9.71
CA ASN A 171 -18.92 -4.03 -10.69
C ASN A 171 -17.59 -4.53 -11.26
N THR A 172 -16.55 -3.69 -11.24
CA THR A 172 -15.21 -4.01 -11.74
C THR A 172 -14.13 -3.48 -10.80
N PRO A 173 -12.96 -4.13 -10.73
CA PRO A 173 -11.79 -3.55 -10.08
C PRO A 173 -11.37 -2.22 -10.74
N GLU A 174 -10.73 -1.35 -9.98
CA GLU A 174 -10.13 -0.12 -10.49
C GLU A 174 -8.94 -0.42 -11.39
N PHE A 175 -8.52 0.55 -12.20
CA PHE A 175 -7.41 0.38 -13.14
C PHE A 175 -6.12 -0.15 -12.47
N THR A 176 -5.77 0.37 -11.29
CA THR A 176 -4.60 -0.12 -10.53
C THR A 176 -4.78 -1.54 -10.03
N GLU A 177 -5.99 -1.89 -9.57
CA GLU A 177 -6.34 -3.25 -9.16
C GLU A 177 -6.28 -4.23 -10.35
N LEU A 178 -6.68 -3.81 -11.55
CA LEU A 178 -6.56 -4.63 -12.77
C LEU A 178 -5.09 -4.92 -13.13
N ILE A 179 -4.21 -3.94 -12.99
CA ILE A 179 -2.76 -4.14 -13.20
C ILE A 179 -2.20 -5.16 -12.20
N ARG A 180 -2.57 -5.04 -10.92
CA ARG A 180 -2.18 -6.00 -9.89
C ARG A 180 -2.68 -7.41 -10.21
N CYS A 181 -3.95 -7.54 -10.59
CA CYS A 181 -4.53 -8.81 -11.03
C CYS A 181 -3.74 -9.43 -12.19
N GLN A 182 -3.32 -8.63 -13.17
CA GLN A 182 -2.50 -9.14 -14.28
C GLN A 182 -1.14 -9.66 -13.79
N ASN A 183 -0.48 -8.95 -12.89
CA ASN A 183 0.77 -9.40 -12.30
C ASN A 183 0.60 -10.70 -11.49
N LEU A 184 -0.44 -10.77 -10.65
CA LEU A 184 -0.74 -11.96 -9.84
C LEU A 184 -1.10 -13.19 -10.70
N ARG A 185 -1.72 -13.00 -11.87
CA ARG A 185 -1.95 -14.09 -12.83
C ARG A 185 -0.65 -14.72 -13.33
N VAL A 186 0.38 -13.92 -13.55
CA VAL A 186 1.71 -14.43 -13.93
C VAL A 186 2.31 -15.25 -12.80
N ILE A 187 2.30 -14.73 -11.56
CA ILE A 187 2.84 -15.42 -10.38
C ILE A 187 2.07 -16.71 -10.07
N ALA A 188 0.75 -16.70 -10.25
CA ALA A 188 -0.09 -17.88 -10.09
C ALA A 188 0.10 -18.94 -11.19
N GLY A 189 0.94 -18.69 -12.20
CA GLY A 189 1.14 -19.59 -13.34
C GLY A 189 -0.08 -19.69 -14.28
N LEU A 190 -1.01 -18.73 -14.19
CA LEU A 190 -2.25 -18.67 -14.96
C LEU A 190 -2.12 -17.86 -16.26
N SER A 191 -0.93 -17.32 -16.55
CA SER A 191 -0.64 -16.55 -17.76
C SER A 191 0.75 -16.88 -18.29
N LYS A 192 0.86 -17.09 -19.61
CA LYS A 192 2.14 -17.29 -20.32
C LYS A 192 2.85 -15.98 -20.67
N THR A 193 2.25 -14.83 -20.35
CA THR A 193 2.71 -13.51 -20.81
C THR A 193 3.30 -12.73 -19.63
N THR A 194 4.63 -12.56 -19.62
CA THR A 194 5.36 -11.71 -18.67
C THR A 194 5.05 -10.23 -18.95
N ILE A 195 4.87 -9.42 -17.90
CA ILE A 195 4.73 -7.96 -18.04
C ILE A 195 6.09 -7.40 -18.48
N PRO A 196 6.18 -6.60 -19.55
CA PRO A 196 7.46 -6.04 -19.99
C PRO A 196 8.04 -5.09 -18.94
N GLU A 197 9.32 -5.28 -18.59
CA GLU A 197 10.04 -4.46 -17.61
C GLU A 197 10.41 -3.07 -18.15
N THR A 198 10.23 -2.82 -19.45
CA THR A 198 10.66 -1.58 -20.09
C THR A 198 9.47 -0.67 -20.33
N GLY A 199 9.54 0.53 -19.73
CA GLY A 199 8.61 1.62 -20.00
C GLY A 199 8.56 1.93 -21.50
N ILE A 200 7.36 2.29 -21.96
CA ILE A 200 7.11 2.82 -23.30
C ILE A 200 7.78 4.20 -23.36
N ASN A 201 9.08 4.21 -23.64
CA ASN A 201 9.79 5.33 -24.22
C ASN A 201 10.13 4.89 -25.64
N ASP A 202 9.16 5.04 -26.53
CA ASP A 202 9.36 5.23 -27.97
C ASP A 202 7.99 5.67 -28.51
N PHE A 203 7.78 6.98 -28.52
CA PHE A 203 7.19 7.83 -29.58
C PHE A 203 7.10 9.27 -29.07
#